data_AF-A0A9N9SQL2-F1
#
_entry.id   AF-A0A9N9SQL2-F1
#
_cell.length_a   1.000
_cell.length_b   1.000
_cell.length_c   1.000
_cell.angle_alpha   90.00
_cell.angle_beta   90.00
_cell.angle_gamma   90.00
#
_symmetry.space_group_name_H-M   'P 1'
#
loop_
_entity.id
_entity.type
_entity.pdbx_description
1 polymer ?
#
loop_
_entity_poly.entity_id
_entity_poly.type
_entity_poly.pdbx_seq_one_letter_code
_entity_poly.pdbx_strand_id
1 'polypeptide(L)'
;MKLFTSILMNKLERQITNGEEQGFTRERSITDAVFIIKQIKEKAIEFGMPAYTCFIDLTKVFDRVRLGDILNILIENKTPTNTKKIVHNLNNNNVTKGRGGDQFTENIPTPG
;
A
#
# COMPACT_ATOMS: atom_id res chain seq x y z
N MET A 1 10.87 5.89 13.27
CA MET A 1 10.68 5.10 12.03
C MET A 1 9.75 5.76 11.00
N LYS A 2 8.66 6.42 11.41
CA LYS A 2 7.66 7.03 10.50
C LYS A 2 8.25 8.01 9.46
N LEU A 3 9.17 8.88 9.87
CA LEU A 3 9.85 9.82 8.94
C LEU A 3 10.62 9.08 7.83
N PHE A 4 11.36 8.03 8.20
CA PHE A 4 12.14 7.24 7.25
C PHE A 4 11.24 6.52 6.25
N THR A 5 10.17 5.88 6.72
CA THR A 5 9.19 5.23 5.85
C THR A 5 8.47 6.21 4.94
N SER A 6 8.20 7.44 5.39
CA SER A 6 7.64 8.50 4.54
C SER A 6 8.60 8.92 3.41
N ILE A 7 9.90 9.06 3.69
CA ILE A 7 10.90 9.36 2.66
C ILE A 7 11.00 8.21 1.65
N LEU A 8 10.99 6.96 2.12
CA LEU A 8 11.00 5.77 1.27
C LEU A 8 9.75 5.71 0.38
N MET A 9 8.58 5.97 0.95
CA MET A 9 7.31 6.03 0.21
C MET A 9 7.35 7.07 -0.90
N ASN A 10 7.80 8.30 -0.60
CA ASN A 10 7.93 9.37 -1.60
C ASN A 10 8.83 8.98 -2.79
N LYS A 11 9.87 8.19 -2.52
CA LYS A 11 10.78 7.71 -3.56
C LYS A 11 10.13 6.62 -4.42
N LEU A 12 9.34 5.75 -3.82
CA LEU A 12 8.62 4.67 -4.50
C LEU A 12 7.45 5.22 -5.33
N GLU A 13 6.65 6.15 -4.80
CA GLU A 13 5.53 6.78 -5.52
C GLU A 13 5.97 7.41 -6.85
N ARG A 14 7.17 8.02 -6.89
CA ARG A 14 7.74 8.61 -8.12
C ARG A 14 8.15 7.59 -9.18
N GLN A 15 8.34 6.33 -8.79
CA GLN A 15 8.79 5.26 -9.68
C GLN A 15 7.66 4.29 -10.04
N ILE A 16 6.72 4.11 -9.11
CA ILE A 16 5.64 3.14 -9.16
C ILE A 16 4.36 3.91 -8.84
N THR A 17 3.72 4.46 -9.86
CA THR A 17 2.39 5.04 -9.76
C THR A 17 1.57 4.49 -10.92
N ASN A 18 0.43 3.89 -10.60
CA ASN A 18 -0.62 3.62 -11.57
C ASN A 18 -1.65 4.75 -11.51
N GLY A 19 -2.02 5.31 -12.67
CA GLY A 19 -2.97 6.41 -12.77
C GLY A 19 -4.42 6.02 -12.48
N GLU A 20 -4.71 4.75 -12.24
CA GLU A 20 -6.07 4.23 -12.06
C GLU A 20 -6.47 4.07 -10.60
N GLU A 21 -5.51 3.99 -9.67
CA GLU A 21 -5.77 3.76 -8.24
C GLU A 21 -6.40 4.99 -7.58
N GLN A 22 -7.41 4.80 -6.75
CA GLN A 22 -8.09 5.88 -6.01
C GLN A 22 -7.73 5.89 -4.52
N GLY A 23 -7.37 4.74 -3.95
CA GLY A 23 -7.01 4.59 -2.54
C GLY A 23 -5.49 4.69 -2.34
N PHE A 24 -5.07 5.27 -1.21
CA PHE A 24 -3.66 5.46 -0.84
C PHE A 24 -2.83 6.28 -1.84
N THR A 25 -3.48 6.93 -2.81
CA THR A 25 -2.86 7.81 -3.80
C THR A 25 -2.97 9.26 -3.35
N ARG A 26 -1.92 10.05 -3.59
CA ARG A 26 -1.97 11.50 -3.32
C ARG A 26 -3.02 12.17 -4.19
N GLU A 27 -3.65 13.19 -3.61
CA GLU A 27 -4.64 14.05 -4.29
C GLU A 27 -5.88 13.29 -4.79
N ARG A 28 -6.14 12.08 -4.28
CA ARG A 28 -7.35 11.32 -4.55
C ARG A 28 -8.09 11.02 -3.27
N SER A 29 -9.40 11.19 -3.31
CA SER A 29 -10.28 10.93 -2.18
C SER A 29 -11.34 9.89 -2.52
N ILE A 30 -11.93 9.31 -1.48
CA ILE A 30 -13.09 8.43 -1.66
C ILE A 30 -14.27 9.15 -2.31
N THR A 31 -14.39 10.46 -2.10
CA THR A 31 -15.42 11.29 -2.74
C THR A 31 -15.25 11.30 -4.25
N ASP A 32 -14.01 11.39 -4.75
CA ASP A 32 -13.72 11.36 -6.19
C ASP A 32 -14.11 10.02 -6.80
N ALA A 33 -13.75 8.91 -6.14
CA ALA A 33 -14.11 7.57 -6.59
C ALA A 33 -15.64 7.38 -6.66
N VAL A 34 -16.37 7.81 -5.63
CA VAL A 34 -17.84 7.75 -5.59
C VAL A 34 -18.45 8.62 -6.68
N PHE A 35 -17.89 9.82 -6.90
CA PHE A 35 -18.34 10.72 -7.96
C PHE A 35 -18.18 10.11 -9.35
N ILE A 36 -17.04 9.47 -9.63
CA ILE A 36 -16.79 8.78 -10.92
C ILE A 36 -17.83 7.68 -11.17
N ILE A 37 -18.11 6.83 -10.17
CA ILE A 37 -19.12 5.77 -10.29
C ILE A 37 -20.51 6.37 -10.55
N LYS A 38 -20.84 7.49 -9.88
CA LYS A 38 -22.10 8.19 -10.08
C LYS A 38 -22.23 8.76 -11.49
N GLN A 39 -21.17 9.36 -12.03
CA GLN A 39 -21.14 9.88 -13.41
C GLN A 39 -21.34 8.76 -14.44
N ILE A 40 -20.67 7.62 -14.27
CA ILE A 40 -20.84 6.44 -15.15
C ILE A 40 -22.30 5.98 -15.13
N LYS A 41 -22.91 5.88 -13.94
CA LYS A 41 -24.31 5.49 -13.79
C LYS A 41 -25.26 6.49 -14.48
N GLU A 42 -25.08 7.79 -14.24
CA GLU A 42 -25.93 8.85 -14.82
C GLU A 42 -25.86 8.85 -16.34
N LYS A 43 -24.65 8.72 -16.91
CA LYS A 43 -24.45 8.64 -18.36
C LYS A 43 -25.08 7.38 -18.98
N ALA A 44 -25.00 6.24 -18.31
CA ALA A 44 -25.65 5.02 -18.78
C ALA A 44 -27.17 5.19 -18.86
N ILE A 45 -27.78 5.81 -17.84
CA ILE A 45 -29.22 6.13 -17.82
C ILE A 45 -29.58 7.10 -18.96
N GLU A 46 -28.79 8.17 -19.15
CA GLU A 46 -29.01 9.19 -20.18
C GLU A 46 -29.07 8.60 -21.59
N PHE A 47 -28.19 7.64 -21.89
CA PHE A 47 -28.11 7.00 -23.21
C PHE A 47 -28.93 5.70 -23.33
N GLY A 48 -29.70 5.33 -22.28
CA GLY A 48 -30.49 4.10 -22.28
C GLY A 48 -29.64 2.82 -22.39
N MET A 49 -28.38 2.88 -21.94
CA MET A 49 -27.44 1.75 -21.99
C MET A 49 -27.39 1.04 -20.63
N PRO A 50 -27.33 -0.30 -20.58
CA PRO A 50 -27.12 -1.01 -19.32
C PRO A 50 -25.70 -0.79 -18.80
N ALA A 51 -25.57 -0.54 -17.50
CA ALA A 51 -24.28 -0.50 -16.79
C ALA A 51 -24.32 -1.45 -15.58
N TYR A 52 -23.21 -2.16 -15.36
CA TYR A 52 -23.07 -3.12 -14.27
C TYR A 52 -21.79 -2.80 -13.49
N THR A 53 -21.86 -2.90 -12.16
CA THR A 53 -20.72 -2.69 -11.26
C THR A 53 -20.48 -3.95 -10.45
N CYS A 54 -19.24 -4.42 -10.40
CA CYS A 54 -18.80 -5.54 -9.57
C CYS A 54 -17.92 -5.00 -8.43
N PHE A 55 -18.32 -5.26 -7.18
CA PHE A 55 -17.53 -4.89 -6.00
C PHE A 55 -16.78 -6.11 -5.49
N ILE A 56 -15.45 -6.03 -5.44
CA ILE A 56 -14.56 -7.10 -4.97
C ILE A 56 -13.85 -6.57 -3.72
N ASP A 57 -14.05 -7.24 -2.59
CA ASP A 57 -13.36 -6.94 -1.34
C ASP A 57 -12.43 -8.09 -0.95
N LEU A 58 -11.19 -7.77 -0.58
CA LEU A 58 -10.16 -8.74 -0.23
C LEU A 58 -10.05 -8.86 1.29
N THR A 59 -10.38 -10.04 1.82
CA THR A 59 -10.26 -10.30 3.25
C THR A 59 -8.79 -10.30 3.70
N LYS A 60 -8.45 -9.45 4.68
CA LYS A 60 -7.11 -9.40 5.31
C LYS A 60 -5.97 -9.27 4.28
N VAL A 61 -6.12 -8.35 3.35
CA VAL A 61 -5.15 -8.10 2.27
C VAL A 61 -3.73 -7.94 2.81
N PHE A 62 -3.51 -7.11 3.84
CA PHE A 62 -2.15 -6.89 4.37
C PHE A 62 -1.53 -8.14 5.01
N ASP A 63 -2.33 -8.97 5.70
CA ASP A 63 -1.83 -10.21 6.31
C ASP A 63 -1.52 -11.30 5.26
N ARG A 64 -2.13 -11.22 4.08
CA ARG A 64 -1.99 -12.21 3.00
C ARG A 64 -0.91 -11.86 1.98
N VAL A 65 -0.45 -10.62 1.96
CA VAL A 65 0.62 -10.17 1.07
C VAL A 65 1.93 -10.79 1.52
N ARG A 66 2.57 -11.59 0.66
CA ARG A 66 3.87 -12.18 0.94
C ARG A 66 4.96 -11.17 0.60
N LEU A 67 5.92 -10.96 1.50
CA LEU A 67 7.05 -10.06 1.27
C LEU A 67 7.84 -10.42 -0.01
N GLY A 68 7.97 -11.71 -0.32
CA GLY A 68 8.61 -12.18 -1.55
C GLY A 68 7.95 -11.64 -2.82
N ASP A 69 6.61 -11.59 -2.84
CA ASP A 69 5.86 -11.06 -3.99
C ASP A 69 6.11 -9.54 -4.15
N ILE A 70 6.13 -8.80 -3.04
CA ILE A 70 6.46 -7.36 -3.06
C ILE A 70 7.88 -7.12 -3.58
N LEU A 71 8.86 -7.91 -3.14
CA LEU A 71 10.23 -7.77 -3.63
C LEU A 71 10.36 -8.08 -5.12
N ASN A 72 9.61 -9.06 -5.64
CA ASN A 72 9.54 -9.35 -7.07
C ASN A 72 8.94 -8.18 -7.86
N ILE A 73 7.84 -7.60 -7.39
CA ILE A 73 7.23 -6.42 -8.01
C ILE A 73 8.23 -5.25 -8.06
N LEU A 74 9.02 -5.03 -7.01
CA LEU A 74 10.06 -4.00 -7.01
C LEU A 74 11.20 -4.30 -8.00
N ILE A 75 11.48 -5.58 -8.28
CA ILE A 75 12.46 -5.99 -9.29
C ILE A 75 11.91 -5.69 -10.69
N GLU A 76 10.66 -6.08 -10.97
CA GLU A 76 9.98 -5.85 -12.24
C GLU A 76 9.86 -4.37 -12.56
N ASN A 77 9.57 -3.54 -11.55
CA ASN A 77 9.52 -2.07 -11.66
C ASN A 77 10.92 -1.42 -11.69
N LYS A 78 12.00 -2.19 -11.85
CA LYS A 78 13.39 -1.70 -11.95
C LYS A 78 13.79 -0.78 -10.79
N THR A 79 13.22 -0.99 -9.61
CA THR A 79 13.52 -0.19 -8.42
C THR A 79 14.98 -0.39 -7.99
N PRO A 80 15.70 0.67 -7.55
CA PRO A 80 17.09 0.57 -7.13
C PRO A 80 17.34 -0.51 -6.07
N THR A 81 18.47 -1.20 -6.17
CA THR A 81 18.86 -2.29 -5.24
C THR A 81 18.84 -1.85 -3.77
N ASN A 82 19.24 -0.61 -3.48
CA ASN A 82 19.24 -0.08 -2.12
C ASN A 82 17.81 0.01 -1.55
N THR A 83 16.83 0.44 -2.36
CA THR A 83 15.43 0.53 -1.95
C THR A 83 14.87 -0.87 -1.63
N LYS A 84 15.16 -1.88 -2.46
CA LYS A 84 14.76 -3.27 -2.23
C LYS A 84 15.34 -3.84 -0.93
N LYS A 85 16.64 -3.60 -0.68
CA LYS A 85 17.32 -3.99 0.57
C LYS A 85 16.69 -3.33 1.80
N ILE A 86 16.35 -2.04 1.70
CA ILE A 86 15.68 -1.31 2.79
C ILE A 86 14.30 -1.93 3.07
N VAL A 87 13.48 -2.17 2.04
CA VAL A 87 12.15 -2.79 2.21
C VAL A 87 12.27 -4.19 2.83
N HIS A 88 13.21 -5.02 2.37
CA HIS A 88 13.46 -6.33 2.98
C HIS A 88 13.82 -6.22 4.47
N ASN A 89 14.76 -5.34 4.82
CA ASN A 89 15.22 -5.19 6.20
C ASN A 89 14.15 -4.61 7.12
N LEU A 90 13.33 -3.68 6.62
CA LEU A 90 12.19 -3.12 7.36
C LEU A 90 11.12 -4.15 7.70
N ASN A 91 11.08 -5.31 7.03
CA ASN A 91 10.05 -6.32 7.28
C ASN A 91 10.59 -7.59 7.97
N ASN A 92 11.89 -7.87 7.87
CA ASN A 92 12.50 -9.08 8.45
C ASN A 92 13.38 -8.83 9.68
N ASN A 93 13.90 -7.62 9.87
CA ASN A 93 14.93 -7.34 10.90
C ASN A 93 14.43 -6.39 12.01
N ASN A 94 13.12 -6.34 12.26
CA ASN A 94 12.57 -5.53 13.32
C ASN A 94 12.49 -6.31 14.63
N VAL A 95 13.06 -5.74 15.68
CA VAL A 95 12.94 -6.22 17.05
C VAL A 95 12.27 -5.15 17.89
N THR A 96 11.39 -5.59 18.78
CA THR A 96 10.72 -4.75 19.76
C THR A 96 11.27 -5.06 21.14
N LYS A 97 11.52 -4.02 21.94
CA LYS A 97 11.83 -4.16 23.37
C LYS A 97 10.79 -3.39 24.18
N GLY A 98 10.21 -4.03 25.18
CA GLY A 98 9.43 -3.34 26.20
C GLY A 98 10.36 -2.70 27.23
N ARG A 99 9.98 -1.55 27.78
CA ARG A 99 10.66 -0.95 28.94
C ARG A 99 9.74 -1.06 30.16
N GLY A 100 10.24 -1.67 31.23
CA GLY A 100 9.59 -1.70 32.55
C GLY A 100 10.54 -1.10 33.59
N GLY A 101 10.22 0.09 34.10
CA GLY A 101 11.14 0.85 34.95
C GLY A 101 12.44 1.21 34.21
N ASP A 102 13.60 0.88 34.79
CA ASP A 102 14.92 1.12 34.19
C ASP A 102 15.50 -0.06 33.42
N GLN A 103 14.72 -1.13 33.24
CA GLN A 103 15.16 -2.31 32.51
C GLN A 103 14.38 -2.46 31.19
N PHE A 104 15.10 -2.93 30.17
CA PHE A 104 14.53 -3.32 28.89
C PHE A 104 14.36 -4.84 28.85
N THR A 105 13.30 -5.31 28.19
CA THR A 105 13.14 -6.72 27.86
C THR A 105 14.18 -7.16 26.83
N GLU A 106 14.33 -8.47 26.67
CA GLU A 106 15.03 -9.07 25.55
C GLU A 106 14.41 -8.66 24.20
N ASN A 107 15.16 -8.89 23.11
CA ASN A 107 14.66 -8.64 21.76
C ASN A 107 13.49 -9.57 21.45
N ILE A 108 12.30 -9.00 21.32
CA ILE A 108 11.12 -9.72 20.87
C ILE A 108 11.00 -9.49 19.35
N PRO A 109 10.98 -10.54 18.51
CA PRO A 109 10.69 -10.38 17.09
C PRO A 109 9.35 -9.67 16.91
N THR A 110 9.30 -8.65 16.06
CA THR A 110 8.02 -7.97 15.79
C THR A 110 7.10 -8.94 15.04
N PRO A 111 5.85 -9.17 15.52
CA PRO A 111 4.88 -9.96 14.77
C PRO A 111 4.67 -9.32 13.39
N GLY A 112 4.82 -10.13 12.34
CA GLY A 112 4.42 -9.78 10.98
C GLY A 112 2.91 -9.84 10.83
#